data_AF-A0A7X0HLW6-F1
#
_entry.id   AF-A0A7X0HLW6-F1
#
_cell.length_a   1.000
_cell.length_b   1.000
_cell.length_c   1.000
_cell.angle_alpha   90.00
_cell.angle_beta   90.00
_cell.angle_gamma   90.00
#
_symmetry.space_group_name_H-M   'P 1'
#
loop_
_entity.id
_entity.type
_entity.pdbx_description
1 polymer ?
#
loop_
_entity_poly.entity_id
_entity_poly.type
_entity_poly.pdbx_seq_one_letter_code
_entity_poly.pdbx_strand_id
1 'polypeptide(L)'
;MTTTSDLEALRKKADRSAKTAEDDRAALLDAAVKAAITSSKYGHLSAVAREAGITSQYLRDLVEAAHPGWLAKAAEEREAAKAEHKPKSRVAKEGRAAKEGGGRAARPGKSAAA
;
A
#
# COMPACT_ATOMS: atom_id res chain seq x y z
N MET A 1 -4.73 51.25 17.53
CA MET A 1 -5.01 50.94 16.11
C MET A 1 -3.91 50.00 15.59
N THR A 2 -3.87 48.73 16.01
CA THR A 2 -2.79 47.80 15.58
C THR A 2 -3.22 46.34 15.43
N THR A 3 -4.35 45.92 16.00
CA THR A 3 -4.82 44.53 15.97
C THR A 3 -5.19 44.03 14.57
N THR A 4 -5.66 44.92 13.69
CA THR A 4 -6.03 44.57 12.31
C THR A 4 -4.81 44.21 11.46
N SER A 5 -3.69 44.95 11.61
CA SER A 5 -2.45 44.69 10.88
C SER A 5 -1.74 43.42 11.34
N ASP A 6 -1.80 43.11 12.64
CA ASP A 6 -1.25 41.86 13.18
C ASP A 6 -2.05 40.62 12.72
N LEU A 7 -3.38 40.72 12.64
CA LEU A 7 -4.22 39.65 12.10
C LEU A 7 -3.97 39.39 10.61
N GLU A 8 -3.76 40.43 9.80
CA GLU A 8 -3.38 40.25 8.40
C GLU A 8 -2.01 39.61 8.23
N ALA A 9 -1.04 39.96 9.08
CA ALA A 9 0.27 39.35 9.08
C ALA A 9 0.20 37.85 9.45
N LEU A 10 -0.64 37.49 10.42
CA LEU A 10 -0.89 36.10 10.80
C LEU A 10 -1.57 35.31 9.68
N ARG A 11 -2.57 35.88 8.98
CA ARG A 11 -3.21 35.26 7.82
C ARG A 11 -2.21 35.00 6.69
N LYS A 12 -1.38 35.99 6.33
CA LYS A 12 -0.33 35.83 5.30
C LYS A 12 0.73 34.79 5.66
N LYS A 13 1.01 34.59 6.96
CA LYS A 13 1.90 33.50 7.41
C LYS A 13 1.20 32.14 7.31
N ALA A 14 -0.07 32.06 7.69
CA ALA A 14 -0.87 30.85 7.55
C ALA A 14 -0.99 30.43 6.06
N ASP A 15 -1.27 31.37 5.16
CA ASP A 15 -1.36 31.10 3.71
C ASP A 15 -0.04 30.60 3.14
N ARG A 16 1.10 31.19 3.56
CA ARG A 16 2.43 30.70 3.16
C ARG A 16 2.69 29.31 3.69
N SER A 17 2.35 29.04 4.94
CA SER A 17 2.51 27.72 5.56
C SER A 17 1.66 26.65 4.87
N ALA A 18 0.43 27.00 4.47
CA ALA A 18 -0.45 26.11 3.72
C ALA A 18 0.14 25.78 2.35
N LYS A 19 0.65 26.79 1.64
CA LYS A 19 1.27 26.60 0.33
C LYS A 19 2.53 25.73 0.39
N THR A 20 3.40 25.95 1.37
CA THR A 20 4.55 25.05 1.60
C THR A 20 4.12 23.63 1.96
N ALA A 21 3.05 23.46 2.74
CA ALA A 21 2.55 22.11 3.06
C ALA A 21 1.96 21.40 1.84
N GLU A 22 1.34 22.15 0.92
CA GLU A 22 0.89 21.62 -0.37
C GLU A 22 2.07 21.21 -1.26
N ASP A 23 3.10 22.05 -1.35
CA ASP A 23 4.33 21.77 -2.11
C ASP A 23 5.08 20.55 -1.54
N ASP A 24 5.24 20.48 -0.22
CA ASP A 24 5.87 19.35 0.47
C ASP A 24 5.07 18.05 0.28
N ARG A 25 3.73 18.14 0.28
CA ARG A 25 2.86 17.01 0.00
C ARG A 25 3.00 16.54 -1.45
N ALA A 26 3.09 17.46 -2.41
CA ALA A 26 3.31 17.13 -3.80
C ALA A 26 4.68 16.45 -4.00
N ALA A 27 5.72 16.97 -3.35
CA ALA A 27 7.06 16.38 -3.37
C ALA A 27 7.08 14.95 -2.78
N LEU A 28 6.36 14.73 -1.67
CA LEU A 28 6.21 13.39 -1.09
C LEU A 28 5.50 12.41 -2.04
N LEU A 29 4.46 12.86 -2.75
CA LEU A 29 3.75 12.03 -3.73
C LEU A 29 4.63 11.70 -4.94
N ASP A 30 5.39 12.66 -5.45
CA ASP A 30 6.34 12.44 -6.55
C ASP A 30 7.46 11.47 -6.13
N ALA A 31 8.00 11.63 -4.92
CA ALA A 31 8.96 10.69 -4.35
C ALA A 31 8.37 9.28 -4.19
N ALA A 32 7.11 9.17 -3.79
CA ALA A 32 6.41 7.88 -3.68
C ALA A 32 6.21 7.23 -5.06
N VAL A 33 5.85 7.98 -6.09
CA VAL A 33 5.75 7.46 -7.47
C VAL A 33 7.11 6.96 -7.96
N LYS A 34 8.17 7.76 -7.78
CA LYS A 34 9.54 7.37 -8.13
C LYS A 34 9.99 6.11 -7.38
N ALA A 35 9.72 6.03 -6.08
CA ALA A 35 10.05 4.85 -5.29
C ALA A 35 9.23 3.61 -5.72
N ALA A 36 7.96 3.79 -6.07
CA ALA A 36 7.10 2.70 -6.52
C ALA A 36 7.60 2.04 -7.81
N ILE A 37 8.10 2.85 -8.77
CA ILE A 37 8.58 2.33 -10.06
C ILE A 37 9.95 1.64 -9.99
N THR A 38 10.71 1.82 -8.90
CA THR A 38 12.04 1.19 -8.75
C THR A 38 11.99 -0.33 -8.58
N SER A 39 10.86 -0.89 -8.17
CA SER A 39 10.73 -2.33 -7.94
C SER A 39 9.35 -2.85 -8.29
N SER A 40 9.31 -3.87 -9.15
CA SER A 40 8.12 -4.66 -9.44
C SER A 40 7.87 -5.76 -8.41
N LYS A 41 8.58 -5.79 -7.26
CA LYS A 41 8.40 -6.82 -6.22
C LYS A 41 6.98 -6.81 -5.64
N TYR A 42 6.48 -7.98 -5.25
CA TYR A 42 5.19 -8.12 -4.59
C TYR A 42 5.16 -7.34 -3.26
N GLY A 43 4.10 -6.57 -3.02
CA GLY A 43 3.93 -5.78 -1.79
C GLY A 43 4.72 -4.47 -1.71
N HIS A 44 5.69 -4.22 -2.62
CA HIS A 44 6.48 -2.98 -2.64
C HIS A 44 5.61 -1.72 -2.74
N LEU A 45 4.70 -1.72 -3.71
CA LEU A 45 3.73 -0.64 -3.93
C LEU A 45 2.88 -0.33 -2.68
N SER A 46 2.51 -1.35 -1.92
CA SER A 46 1.75 -1.18 -0.67
C SER A 46 2.62 -0.68 0.48
N ALA A 47 3.90 -1.02 0.52
CA ALA A 47 4.85 -0.48 1.49
C ALA A 47 5.08 1.03 1.25
N VAL A 48 5.38 1.41 0.00
CA VAL A 48 5.57 2.81 -0.41
C VAL A 48 4.33 3.65 -0.12
N ALA A 49 3.13 3.11 -0.39
CA ALA A 49 1.87 3.82 -0.07
C ALA A 49 1.72 4.07 1.45
N ARG A 50 2.10 3.11 2.29
CA ARG A 50 2.04 3.25 3.76
C ARG A 50 3.03 4.29 4.27
N GLU A 51 4.24 4.32 3.72
CA GLU A 51 5.27 5.32 4.07
C GLU A 51 4.83 6.73 3.67
N ALA A 52 4.20 6.88 2.50
CA ALA A 52 3.64 8.15 2.06
C ALA A 52 2.31 8.53 2.73
N GLY A 53 1.76 7.68 3.62
CA GLY A 53 0.51 7.94 4.33
C GLY A 53 -0.73 7.95 3.42
N ILE A 54 -0.67 7.31 2.25
CA ILE A 54 -1.74 7.27 1.26
C ILE A 54 -2.27 5.85 1.06
N THR A 55 -3.41 5.74 0.37
CA THR A 55 -3.94 4.43 0.01
C THR A 55 -3.13 3.83 -1.15
N SER A 56 -3.00 2.50 -1.16
CA SER A 56 -2.33 1.81 -2.28
C SER A 56 -3.06 2.01 -3.61
N GLN A 57 -4.38 2.24 -3.58
CA GLN A 57 -5.13 2.53 -4.81
C GLN A 57 -4.74 3.90 -5.36
N TYR A 58 -4.68 4.93 -4.52
CA TYR A 58 -4.30 6.26 -4.96
C TYR A 58 -2.88 6.30 -5.53
N LEU A 59 -1.93 5.57 -4.92
CA LEU A 59 -0.58 5.46 -5.47
C LEU A 59 -0.54 4.75 -6.84
N ARG A 60 -1.40 3.74 -7.06
CA ARG A 60 -1.52 3.11 -8.39
C ARG A 60 -2.05 4.09 -9.42
N ASP A 61 -3.06 4.87 -9.08
CA ASP A 61 -3.65 5.86 -10.00
C ASP A 61 -2.60 6.93 -10.38
N LEU A 62 -1.78 7.38 -9.40
CA LEU A 62 -0.67 8.30 -9.64
C LEU A 62 0.43 7.70 -10.52
N VAL A 63 0.79 6.44 -10.27
CA VAL A 63 1.78 5.72 -11.09
C VAL A 63 1.27 5.53 -12.51
N GLU A 64 0.00 5.18 -12.70
CA GLU A 64 -0.59 5.02 -14.04
C GLU A 64 -0.69 6.36 -14.78
N ALA A 65 -0.98 7.46 -14.07
CA ALA A 65 -1.00 8.79 -14.65
C ALA A 65 0.40 9.27 -15.08
N ALA A 66 1.44 8.96 -14.31
CA ALA A 66 2.82 9.33 -14.63
C ALA A 66 3.50 8.35 -15.62
N HIS A 67 3.16 7.06 -15.53
CA HIS A 67 3.75 5.96 -16.27
C HIS A 67 2.65 4.99 -16.75
N PRO A 68 1.96 5.32 -17.85
CA PRO A 68 0.88 4.49 -18.37
C PRO A 68 1.40 3.10 -18.76
N GLY A 69 0.67 2.06 -18.35
CA GLY A 69 1.02 0.66 -18.59
C GLY A 69 2.09 0.08 -17.66
N TRP A 70 2.65 0.85 -16.73
CA TRP A 70 3.66 0.33 -15.80
C TRP A 70 3.09 -0.75 -14.89
N LEU A 71 1.86 -0.58 -14.40
CA LEU A 71 1.21 -1.57 -13.53
C LEU A 71 0.98 -2.90 -14.24
N ALA A 72 0.61 -2.87 -15.53
CA ALA A 72 0.45 -4.05 -16.35
C ALA A 72 1.79 -4.77 -16.54
N LYS A 73 2.84 -4.03 -16.93
CA LYS A 73 4.19 -4.58 -17.09
C LYS A 73 4.74 -5.17 -15.78
N ALA A 74 4.57 -4.47 -14.66
CA ALA A 74 4.98 -4.96 -13.35
C ALA A 74 4.19 -6.21 -12.92
N ALA A 75 2.92 -6.34 -13.33
CA ALA A 75 2.15 -7.55 -13.11
C ALA A 75 2.65 -8.72 -13.97
N GLU A 76 2.98 -8.49 -15.24
CA GLU A 76 3.56 -9.51 -16.12
C GLU A 76 4.92 -10.00 -15.61
N GLU A 77 5.82 -9.11 -15.20
CA GLU A 77 7.11 -9.47 -14.59
C GLU A 77 6.92 -10.33 -13.33
N ARG A 78 5.90 -10.03 -12.52
CA ARG A 78 5.56 -10.83 -11.33
C ARG A 78 5.05 -12.22 -11.70
N GLU A 79 4.18 -12.32 -12.69
CA GLU A 79 3.65 -13.62 -13.14
C GLU A 79 4.76 -14.46 -13.79
N ALA A 80 5.67 -13.84 -14.55
CA ALA A 80 6.87 -14.50 -15.07
C ALA A 80 7.76 -15.05 -13.93
N ALA A 81 8.06 -14.23 -12.91
CA ALA A 81 8.83 -14.66 -11.75
C ALA A 81 8.14 -15.78 -10.95
N LYS A 82 6.81 -15.74 -10.81
CA LYS A 82 6.04 -16.83 -10.18
C LYS A 82 6.04 -18.11 -11.02
N ALA A 83 6.01 -18.01 -12.34
CA ALA A 83 6.06 -19.15 -13.24
C ALA A 83 7.40 -19.88 -13.15
N GLU A 84 8.51 -19.15 -13.02
CA GLU A 84 9.84 -19.71 -12.77
C GLU A 84 9.94 -20.33 -11.37
N HIS A 85 9.28 -19.73 -10.37
CA HIS A 85 9.25 -20.23 -9.00
C HIS A 85 8.23 -21.33 -8.73
N LYS A 86 7.51 -21.84 -9.74
CA LYS A 86 6.54 -22.93 -9.54
C LYS A 86 7.29 -24.19 -9.08
N PRO A 87 7.22 -24.59 -7.79
CA PRO A 87 7.75 -25.89 -7.43
C PRO A 87 6.94 -26.93 -8.19
N LYS A 88 7.63 -27.92 -8.77
CA LYS A 88 7.02 -29.17 -9.23
C LYS A 88 6.41 -29.89 -8.02
N SER A 89 5.29 -29.42 -7.49
CA SER A 89 4.60 -30.06 -6.36
C SER A 89 3.10 -30.16 -6.62
N ARG A 90 2.75 -31.13 -7.47
CA ARG A 90 1.96 -32.31 -7.07
C ARG A 90 1.49 -33.04 -8.31
N VAL A 91 2.32 -33.98 -8.75
CA VAL A 91 1.82 -35.27 -9.23
C VAL A 91 1.01 -35.91 -8.09
N ALA A 92 -0.03 -36.66 -8.47
CA ALA A 92 -0.94 -37.46 -7.65
C ALA A 92 -2.07 -36.70 -6.91
N LYS A 93 -3.14 -36.39 -7.66
CA LYS A 93 -4.50 -36.29 -7.13
C LYS A 93 -5.17 -37.67 -7.30
N GLU A 94 -4.70 -38.66 -6.55
CA GLU A 94 -5.42 -39.91 -6.34
C GLU A 94 -5.54 -40.13 -4.83
N GLY A 95 -6.76 -40.30 -4.34
CA GLY A 95 -7.06 -40.48 -2.92
C GLY A 95 -7.57 -39.23 -2.20
N ARG A 96 -8.76 -38.72 -2.57
CA ARG A 96 -9.61 -37.96 -1.62
C ARG A 96 -10.91 -38.72 -1.42
N ALA A 97 -10.83 -39.79 -0.64
CA ALA A 97 -11.98 -40.38 0.03
C ALA A 97 -12.26 -39.58 1.33
N ALA A 98 -13.55 -39.32 1.57
CA ALA A 98 -14.21 -38.96 2.84
C ALA A 98 -13.68 -37.69 3.59
N LYS A 99 -14.35 -36.54 3.54
CA LYS A 99 -15.59 -36.15 4.28
C LYS A 99 -15.37 -36.09 5.80
N GLU A 100 -15.13 -34.88 6.33
CA GLU A 100 -15.73 -34.26 7.53
C GLU A 100 -14.83 -33.19 8.16
N GLY A 101 -15.46 -32.20 8.80
CA GLY A 101 -14.81 -31.39 9.84
C GLY A 101 -14.51 -29.94 9.47
N GLY A 102 -15.55 -29.14 9.23
CA GLY A 102 -15.46 -27.69 9.35
C GLY A 102 -15.45 -27.25 10.82
N GLY A 103 -14.82 -26.10 11.10
CA GLY A 103 -15.24 -25.23 12.21
C GLY A 103 -14.32 -25.13 13.43
N ARG A 104 -13.66 -23.97 13.52
CA ARG A 104 -13.28 -23.19 14.73
C ARG A 104 -12.39 -23.85 15.80
N ALA A 105 -11.19 -23.27 15.89
CA ALA A 105 -10.23 -23.39 16.98
C ALA A 105 -10.87 -23.24 18.38
N ALA A 106 -10.76 -24.29 19.19
CA ALA A 106 -11.09 -24.28 20.60
C ALA A 106 -9.98 -23.56 21.39
N ARG A 107 -10.34 -22.50 22.12
CA ARG A 107 -9.51 -21.90 23.17
C ARG A 107 -9.68 -22.74 24.46
N PRO A 108 -8.61 -23.14 25.16
CA PRO A 108 -8.77 -23.83 26.44
C PRO A 108 -9.19 -22.82 27.51
N GLY A 109 -10.42 -22.97 28.01
CA GLY A 109 -10.94 -22.25 29.16
C GLY A 109 -10.30 -22.75 30.45
N LYS A 110 -9.83 -21.79 31.24
CA LYS A 110 -9.29 -21.92 32.59
C LYS A 110 -10.33 -22.54 33.53
N SER A 111 -10.07 -23.75 34.03
CA SER A 111 -10.91 -24.45 35.01
C SER A 111 -11.06 -23.63 36.29
N ALA A 112 -12.31 -23.45 36.72
CA ALA A 112 -12.69 -22.95 38.04
C ALA A 112 -13.69 -23.94 38.66
N ALA A 113 -13.37 -24.35 39.89
CA ALA A 113 -14.22 -24.80 40.99
C ALA A 113 -15.26 -25.92 40.77
N ALA A 114 -15.02 -27.05 41.43
CA ALA A 114 -16.01 -27.78 42.23
C ALA A 114 -15.28 -28.47 43.39
#